data_AF-A0A963UQD5-F1
#
_entry.id   AF-A0A963UQD5-F1
#
_cell.length_a   1.000
_cell.length_b   1.000
_cell.length_c   1.000
_cell.angle_alpha   90.00
_cell.angle_beta   90.00
_cell.angle_gamma   90.00
#
_symmetry.space_group_name_H-M   'P 1'
#
loop_
_entity.id
_entity.type
_entity.pdbx_description
1 polymer ?
#
loop_
_entity_poly.entity_id
_entity_poly.type
_entity_poly.pdbx_seq_one_letter_code
_entity_poly.pdbx_strand_id
1 'polypeptide(L)'
;MSDLPEYYFRIRENGAAVFRVDTANRQRRIELIQIAVVNVKNGEIKAHGEHKLTAAESAVIGDWLDRRRNLLAQRDIDDIHRAVDYLNLTTQWAQSRASDDQLDNVTDALLLAMHDLRSVLVRKKSERLLAVPTESPEHSA
;
A
#
# COMPACT_ATOMS: atom_id res chain seq x y z
N MET A 1 -4.93 31.01 -13.35
CA MET A 1 -4.47 30.76 -11.97
C MET A 1 -5.04 29.40 -11.61
N SER A 2 -4.22 28.37 -11.39
CA SER A 2 -4.75 27.07 -10.97
C SER A 2 -5.34 27.26 -9.58
N ASP A 3 -6.65 27.02 -9.45
CA ASP A 3 -7.32 27.08 -8.16
C ASP A 3 -6.69 26.02 -7.25
N LEU A 4 -6.22 26.43 -6.07
CA LEU A 4 -5.56 25.52 -5.14
C LEU A 4 -6.63 24.64 -4.46
N PRO A 5 -6.32 23.37 -4.12
CA PRO A 5 -7.26 22.51 -3.43
C PRO A 5 -7.57 23.08 -2.04
N GLU A 6 -8.82 22.97 -1.60
CA GLU A 6 -9.25 23.42 -0.27
C GLU A 6 -8.55 22.65 0.86
N TYR A 7 -8.21 21.38 0.62
CA TYR A 7 -7.53 20.51 1.58
C TYR A 7 -6.25 19.92 0.99
N TYR A 8 -5.20 19.90 1.80
CA TYR A 8 -3.92 19.28 1.47
C TYR A 8 -3.59 18.17 2.47
N PHE A 9 -3.28 16.98 1.94
CA PHE A 9 -2.94 15.80 2.73
C PHE A 9 -1.43 15.53 2.61
N ARG A 10 -0.68 15.84 3.66
CA ARG A 10 0.75 15.52 3.73
C ARG A 10 0.93 14.08 4.17
N ILE A 11 1.32 13.21 3.24
CA ILE A 11 1.57 11.80 3.49
C ILE A 11 2.63 11.61 4.58
N ARG A 12 2.37 10.65 5.47
CA ARG A 12 3.27 10.13 6.49
C ARG A 12 3.32 8.61 6.35
N GLU A 13 4.21 7.95 7.09
CA GLU A 13 4.38 6.50 7.04
C GLU A 13 3.07 5.72 7.23
N ASN A 14 2.25 6.09 8.23
CA ASN A 14 1.01 5.38 8.57
C ASN A 14 -0.26 6.17 8.27
N GLY A 15 -0.18 7.26 7.49
CA GLY A 15 -1.30 8.19 7.41
C GLY A 15 -1.03 9.49 6.68
N ALA A 16 -1.74 10.54 7.10
CA ALA A 16 -1.46 11.90 6.65
C ALA A 16 -1.76 12.92 7.75
N ALA A 17 -1.06 14.05 7.70
CA ALA A 17 -1.55 15.27 8.31
C ALA A 17 -2.43 16.01 7.30
N VAL A 18 -3.57 16.49 7.78
CA VAL A 18 -4.59 17.16 6.97
C VAL A 18 -4.53 18.65 7.26
N PHE A 19 -4.42 19.44 6.20
CA PHE A 19 -4.36 20.89 6.27
C PHE A 19 -5.51 21.49 5.47
N ARG A 20 -6.18 22.50 6.03
CA ARG A 20 -6.96 23.45 5.23
C ARG A 20 -5.98 24.42 4.57
N VAL A 21 -6.18 24.66 3.29
CA VAL A 21 -5.40 25.62 2.51
C VAL A 21 -6.09 26.97 2.57
N ASP A 22 -5.46 27.96 3.18
CA ASP A 22 -5.93 29.33 3.21
C ASP A 22 -5.11 30.18 2.22
N THR A 23 -5.82 30.86 1.33
CA THR A 23 -5.25 31.70 0.26
C THR A 23 -5.76 33.14 0.32
N ALA A 24 -6.59 33.50 1.31
CA ALA A 24 -7.30 34.77 1.38
C ALA A 24 -6.41 35.98 1.72
N ASN A 25 -5.10 35.77 1.88
CA ASN A 25 -4.20 36.82 2.32
C ASN A 25 -3.82 37.76 1.16
N ARG A 26 -3.94 39.09 1.37
CA ARG A 26 -3.61 40.14 0.37
C ARG A 26 -2.20 40.01 -0.24
N GLN A 27 -1.32 39.27 0.41
CA GLN A 27 0.07 39.01 0.05
C GLN A 27 0.28 37.79 -0.89
N ARG A 28 -0.78 37.10 -1.34
CA ARG A 28 -0.72 35.85 -2.14
C ARG A 28 0.06 34.71 -1.47
N ARG A 29 0.11 34.70 -0.14
CA ARG A 29 0.78 33.65 0.64
C ARG A 29 -0.19 32.50 0.87
N ILE A 30 0.28 31.26 0.63
CA ILE A 30 -0.45 30.05 0.97
C ILE A 30 -0.17 29.73 2.43
N GLU A 31 -1.22 29.64 3.23
CA GLU A 31 -1.16 29.19 4.62
C GLU A 31 -1.77 27.80 4.74
N LEU A 32 -1.11 26.93 5.50
CA LEU A 32 -1.54 25.55 5.73
C LEU A 32 -1.90 25.41 7.20
N ILE A 33 -3.19 25.41 7.49
CA ILE A 33 -3.71 25.27 8.85
C ILE A 33 -3.97 23.79 9.09
N GLN A 34 -3.20 23.16 9.96
CA GLN A 34 -3.41 21.75 10.27
C GLN A 34 -4.73 21.57 11.04
N ILE A 35 -5.62 20.74 10.50
CA ILE A 35 -6.94 20.47 11.09
C ILE A 35 -7.05 19.07 11.68
N ALA A 36 -6.27 18.12 11.17
CA ALA A 36 -6.32 16.73 11.64
C ALA A 36 -5.05 15.93 11.32
N VAL A 37 -4.99 14.73 11.90
CA VAL A 37 -4.15 13.61 11.47
C VAL A 37 -5.06 12.42 11.24
N VAL A 38 -4.85 11.71 10.13
CA VAL A 38 -5.58 10.48 9.79
C VAL A 38 -4.60 9.31 9.73
N ASN A 39 -4.98 8.18 10.31
CA ASN A 39 -4.24 6.93 10.24
C ASN A 39 -4.88 6.01 9.18
N VAL A 40 -4.09 5.61 8.19
CA VAL A 40 -4.60 4.84 7.04
C VAL A 40 -4.87 3.37 7.40
N LYS A 41 -4.15 2.83 8.39
CA LYS A 41 -4.28 1.43 8.81
C LYS A 41 -5.62 1.19 9.50
N ASN A 42 -5.90 1.92 10.57
CA ASN A 42 -7.12 1.74 11.36
C ASN A 42 -8.26 2.73 11.00
N GLY A 43 -7.98 3.77 10.22
CA GLY A 43 -8.96 4.80 9.85
C GLY A 43 -9.22 5.85 10.92
N GLU A 44 -8.42 5.86 12.00
CA GLU A 44 -8.57 6.83 13.08
C GLU A 44 -8.28 8.26 12.58
N ILE A 45 -9.20 9.18 12.85
CA ILE A 45 -9.07 10.61 12.55
C ILE A 45 -9.01 11.36 13.88
N LYS A 46 -7.91 12.09 14.09
CA LYS A 46 -7.68 12.94 15.27
C LYS A 46 -7.63 14.39 14.85
N ALA A 47 -8.53 15.20 15.38
CA ALA A 47 -8.48 16.64 15.17
C ALA A 47 -7.21 17.24 15.79
N HIS A 48 -6.72 18.35 15.22
CA HIS A 48 -5.49 19.01 15.65
C HIS A 48 -5.78 20.18 16.59
N GLY A 49 -5.14 20.18 17.77
CA GLY A 49 -5.33 21.24 18.77
C GLY A 49 -6.77 21.33 19.25
N GLU A 50 -7.32 22.55 19.28
CA GLU A 50 -8.71 22.82 19.66
C GLU A 50 -9.69 22.76 18.46
N HIS A 51 -9.21 22.44 17.25
CA HIS A 51 -10.06 22.35 16.07
C HIS A 51 -11.12 21.26 16.25
N LYS A 52 -12.38 21.60 15.98
CA LYS A 52 -13.46 20.62 15.91
C LYS A 52 -13.78 20.37 14.45
N LEU A 53 -13.61 19.11 14.03
CA LEU A 53 -13.90 18.73 12.66
C LEU A 53 -15.39 18.91 12.36
N THR A 54 -15.65 19.60 11.26
CA THR A 54 -16.98 19.72 10.66
C THR A 54 -17.35 18.41 9.95
N ALA A 55 -18.64 18.26 9.65
CA ALA A 55 -19.12 17.11 8.88
C ALA A 55 -18.48 17.07 7.47
N ALA A 56 -18.30 18.23 6.84
CA ALA A 56 -17.66 18.34 5.53
C ALA A 56 -16.17 17.92 5.57
N GLU A 57 -15.41 18.40 6.55
CA GLU A 57 -14.01 17.98 6.72
C GLU A 57 -13.90 16.48 6.97
N SER A 58 -14.79 15.94 7.80
CA SER A 58 -14.83 14.50 8.11
C SER A 58 -15.10 13.67 6.85
N ALA A 59 -16.04 14.10 6.00
CA ALA A 59 -16.34 13.43 4.74
C ALA A 59 -15.14 13.47 3.78
N VAL A 60 -14.50 14.63 3.62
CA VAL A 60 -13.31 14.77 2.75
C VAL A 60 -12.14 13.90 3.22
N ILE A 61 -11.92 13.81 4.54
CA ILE A 61 -10.88 12.94 5.10
C ILE A 61 -11.22 11.46 4.87
N GLY A 62 -12.50 11.08 5.00
CA GLY A 62 -13.00 9.74 4.69
C GLY A 62 -12.76 9.36 3.22
N ASP A 63 -13.18 10.20 2.28
CA ASP A 63 -12.99 9.96 0.85
C ASP A 63 -11.50 9.88 0.45
N TRP A 64 -10.66 10.68 1.10
CA TRP A 64 -9.22 10.58 0.92
C TRP A 64 -8.67 9.26 1.46
N LEU A 65 -9.13 8.82 2.63
CA LEU A 65 -8.70 7.58 3.27
C LEU A 65 -9.02 6.37 2.38
N ASP A 66 -10.22 6.30 1.82
CA ASP A 66 -10.64 5.18 0.97
C ASP A 66 -9.84 5.14 -0.34
N ARG A 67 -9.68 6.30 -1.00
CA ARG A 67 -8.81 6.40 -2.18
C ARG A 67 -7.38 6.00 -1.88
N ARG A 68 -6.87 6.39 -0.70
CA ARG A 68 -5.50 6.05 -0.29
C ARG A 68 -5.35 4.56 -0.04
N ARG A 69 -6.32 3.91 0.61
CA ARG A 69 -6.31 2.45 0.83
C ARG A 69 -6.35 1.68 -0.48
N ASN A 70 -7.21 2.09 -1.40
CA ASN A 70 -7.30 1.47 -2.73
C ASN A 70 -5.99 1.60 -3.51
N LEU A 71 -5.37 2.78 -3.48
CA LEU A 71 -4.07 2.99 -4.12
C LEU A 71 -2.96 2.15 -3.49
N LEU A 72 -2.94 2.01 -2.16
CA LEU A 72 -1.96 1.16 -1.48
C LEU A 72 -2.16 -0.31 -1.84
N ALA A 73 -3.39 -0.81 -1.86
CA ALA A 73 -3.68 -2.19 -2.25
C ALA A 73 -3.26 -2.50 -3.70
N GLN A 74 -3.43 -1.54 -4.62
CA GLN A 74 -2.93 -1.67 -5.99
C GLN A 74 -1.40 -1.76 -6.03
N ARG A 75 -0.73 -0.88 -5.27
CA ARG A 75 0.74 -0.87 -5.18
C ARG A 75 1.30 -2.13 -4.54
N ASP A 76 0.62 -2.70 -3.55
CA ASP A 76 1.04 -3.94 -2.91
C ASP A 76 1.12 -5.07 -3.95
N ILE A 77 0.13 -5.18 -4.84
CA ILE A 77 0.15 -6.16 -5.94
C ILE A 77 1.25 -5.85 -6.96
N ASP A 78 1.45 -4.59 -7.31
CA ASP A 78 2.54 -4.19 -8.22
C ASP A 78 3.92 -4.51 -7.63
N ASP A 79 4.10 -4.37 -6.32
CA ASP A 79 5.35 -4.74 -5.63
C ASP A 79 5.60 -6.26 -5.67
N ILE A 80 4.56 -7.08 -5.61
CA ILE A 80 4.70 -8.54 -5.82
C ILE A 80 5.10 -8.85 -7.28
N HIS A 81 4.53 -8.17 -8.27
CA HIS A 81 4.98 -8.33 -9.66
C HIS A 81 6.45 -7.90 -9.83
N ARG A 82 6.85 -6.77 -9.22
CA ARG A 82 8.26 -6.35 -9.20
C ARG A 82 9.17 -7.40 -8.55
N ALA A 83 8.73 -8.07 -7.49
CA ALA A 83 9.51 -9.15 -6.87
C ALA A 83 9.74 -10.32 -7.83
N VAL A 84 8.74 -10.70 -8.64
CA VAL A 84 8.89 -11.71 -9.68
C VAL A 84 9.92 -11.27 -10.72
N ASP A 85 9.87 -10.02 -11.18
CA ASP A 85 10.85 -9.49 -12.12
C ASP A 85 12.27 -9.50 -11.54
N TYR A 86 12.44 -9.12 -10.27
CA TYR A 86 13.74 -9.19 -9.60
C TYR A 86 14.28 -10.62 -9.52
N LEU A 87 13.45 -11.63 -9.24
CA LEU A 87 13.87 -13.03 -9.23
C LEU A 87 14.33 -13.48 -10.63
N ASN A 88 13.61 -13.09 -11.68
CA ASN A 88 13.97 -13.40 -13.06
C ASN A 88 15.29 -12.73 -13.46
N LEU A 89 15.45 -11.44 -13.16
CA LEU A 89 16.69 -10.70 -13.42
C LEU A 89 17.88 -11.24 -12.63
N THR A 90 17.66 -11.68 -11.38
CA THR A 90 18.67 -12.32 -10.54
C THR A 90 19.10 -13.66 -11.13
N THR A 91 18.15 -14.45 -11.63
CA THR A 91 18.42 -15.71 -12.32
C THR A 91 19.30 -15.47 -13.55
N GLN A 92 18.94 -14.51 -14.39
CA GLN A 92 19.72 -14.16 -15.58
C GLN A 92 21.13 -13.67 -15.20
N TRP A 93 21.25 -12.84 -14.15
CA TRP A 93 22.54 -12.38 -13.67
C TRP A 93 23.42 -13.54 -13.19
N ALA A 94 22.88 -14.44 -12.37
CA ALA A 94 23.60 -15.62 -11.88
C ALA A 94 24.10 -16.51 -13.02
N GLN A 95 23.29 -16.67 -14.09
CA GLN A 95 23.64 -17.50 -15.23
C GLN A 95 24.72 -16.91 -16.14
N SER A 96 24.76 -15.58 -16.29
CA SER A 96 25.52 -14.94 -17.38
C SER A 96 26.58 -13.94 -16.94
N ARG A 97 26.58 -13.51 -15.68
CA ARG A 97 27.42 -12.39 -15.21
C ARG A 97 28.06 -12.58 -13.83
N ALA A 98 27.48 -13.39 -12.95
CA ALA A 98 27.99 -13.54 -11.59
C ALA A 98 29.36 -14.23 -11.57
N SER A 99 30.25 -13.77 -10.68
CA SER A 99 31.49 -14.47 -10.35
C SER A 99 31.26 -15.47 -9.21
N ASP A 100 32.17 -16.44 -9.05
CA ASP A 100 32.11 -17.44 -7.98
C ASP A 100 32.01 -16.79 -6.59
N ASP A 101 32.89 -15.82 -6.28
CA ASP A 101 32.83 -15.08 -5.01
C ASP A 101 31.48 -14.37 -4.79
N GLN A 102 30.84 -13.86 -5.84
CA GLN A 102 29.53 -13.21 -5.72
C GLN A 102 28.44 -14.24 -5.43
N LEU A 103 28.50 -15.41 -6.08
CA LEU A 103 27.57 -16.51 -5.85
C LEU A 103 27.68 -17.05 -4.43
N ASP A 104 28.90 -17.29 -3.94
CA ASP A 104 29.14 -17.76 -2.57
C ASP A 104 28.56 -16.81 -1.52
N ASN A 105 28.61 -15.49 -1.77
CA ASN A 105 28.08 -14.48 -0.86
C ASN A 105 26.55 -14.43 -0.78
N VAL A 106 25.81 -14.86 -1.80
CA VAL A 106 24.34 -14.64 -1.88
C VAL A 106 23.51 -15.92 -1.98
N THR A 107 24.11 -17.05 -2.38
CA THR A 107 23.38 -18.27 -2.75
C THR A 107 22.51 -18.79 -1.62
N ASP A 108 23.07 -19.02 -0.43
CA ASP A 108 22.30 -19.59 0.69
C ASP A 108 21.15 -18.68 1.13
N ALA A 109 21.39 -17.37 1.19
CA ALA A 109 20.36 -16.39 1.53
C ALA A 109 19.21 -16.38 0.52
N LEU A 110 19.53 -16.43 -0.79
CA LEU A 110 18.54 -16.51 -1.86
C LEU A 110 17.75 -17.82 -1.80
N LEU A 111 18.42 -18.95 -1.64
CA LEU A 111 17.78 -20.27 -1.58
C LEU A 111 16.82 -20.37 -0.39
N LEU A 112 17.22 -19.89 0.79
CA LEU A 112 16.35 -19.88 1.98
C LEU A 112 15.13 -18.98 1.79
N ALA A 113 15.31 -17.76 1.27
CA ALA A 113 14.20 -16.83 1.03
C ALA A 113 13.19 -17.39 0.00
N MET A 114 13.69 -17.99 -1.10
CA MET A 114 12.85 -18.64 -2.10
C MET A 114 12.12 -19.86 -1.54
N HIS A 115 12.79 -20.65 -0.69
CA HIS A 115 12.19 -21.83 -0.07
C HIS A 115 11.03 -21.45 0.87
N ASP A 116 11.22 -20.45 1.74
CA ASP A 116 10.18 -19.97 2.65
C ASP A 116 8.95 -19.46 1.87
N LEU A 117 9.19 -18.57 0.89
CA LEU A 117 8.13 -18.02 0.04
C LEU A 117 7.37 -19.15 -0.68
N ARG A 118 8.09 -20.10 -1.29
CA ARG A 118 7.48 -21.25 -1.96
C ARG A 118 6.59 -22.06 -1.00
N SER A 119 7.08 -22.35 0.20
CA SER A 119 6.33 -23.13 1.21
C SER A 119 5.02 -22.45 1.59
N VAL A 120 5.04 -21.14 1.82
CA VAL A 120 3.83 -20.34 2.11
C VAL A 120 2.85 -20.36 0.94
N LEU A 121 3.32 -20.12 -0.29
CA LEU A 121 2.49 -20.08 -1.49
C LEU A 121 1.83 -21.42 -1.81
N VAL A 122 2.59 -22.52 -1.68
CA VAL A 122 2.08 -23.89 -1.89
C VAL A 122 0.98 -24.19 -0.87
N ARG A 123 1.22 -23.93 0.42
CA ARG A 123 0.21 -24.11 1.48
C ARG A 123 -1.07 -23.32 1.17
N LYS A 124 -0.94 -22.03 0.84
CA LYS A 124 -2.08 -21.15 0.52
C LYS A 124 -2.84 -21.61 -0.72
N LYS A 125 -2.15 -22.16 -1.73
CA LYS A 125 -2.79 -22.74 -2.92
C LYS A 125 -3.59 -23.99 -2.57
N SER A 126 -3.04 -24.87 -1.74
CA SER A 126 -3.74 -26.08 -1.28
C SER A 126 -4.97 -25.75 -0.43
N GLU A 127 -4.87 -24.81 0.51
CA GLU A 127 -6.01 -24.32 1.32
C GLU A 127 -7.17 -23.84 0.42
N ARG A 128 -6.88 -23.11 -0.66
CA ARG A 128 -7.92 -22.64 -1.60
C ARG A 128 -8.57 -23.77 -2.40
N LEU A 129 -7.82 -24.78 -2.81
CA LEU A 129 -8.36 -25.93 -3.54
C LEU A 129 -9.32 -26.76 -2.67
N LEU A 130 -9.02 -26.91 -1.38
CA LEU A 130 -9.88 -27.62 -0.43
C LEU A 130 -11.12 -26.81 -0.02
N ALA A 131 -11.09 -25.49 -0.16
CA ALA A 131 -12.20 -24.60 0.17
C ALA A 131 -13.27 -24.49 -0.94
N VAL A 132 -13.00 -25.00 -2.15
CA VAL A 132 -14.01 -25.08 -3.22
C VAL A 132 -14.95 -26.25 -2.88
N PRO A 133 -16.25 -26.03 -2.61
CA PRO A 133 -17.18 -27.13 -2.39
C PRO A 133 -17.27 -27.96 -3.67
N THR A 134 -17.00 -29.26 -3.56
CA THR A 134 -17.33 -30.21 -4.63
C THR A 134 -18.84 -30.19 -4.80
N GLU A 135 -19.35 -29.66 -5.91
CA GLU A 135 -20.76 -29.86 -6.27
C GLU A 135 -21.00 -31.37 -6.38
N SER A 136 -21.78 -31.91 -5.44
CA SER A 136 -22.24 -33.30 -5.50
C SER A 136 -23.16 -33.45 -6.72
N PRO A 137 -22.96 -34.47 -7.58
CA PRO A 137 -23.91 -34.71 -8.66
C PRO A 137 -25.22 -35.20 -8.06
N GLU A 138 -26.25 -34.35 -8.13
CA GLU A 138 -27.63 -34.76 -7.85
C GLU A 138 -27.99 -35.93 -8.77
N HIS A 139 -27.98 -37.14 -8.21
CA HIS A 139 -28.77 -38.24 -8.75
C HIS A 139 -30.23 -37.92 -8.43
N SER A 140 -31.02 -37.60 -9.45
CA SER A 140 -32.47 -37.79 -9.39
C SER A 140 -32.85 -38.86 -10.40
N ALA A 141 -33.43 -39.92 -9.85
CA ALA A 141 -34.04 -41.05 -10.51
C ALA A 141 -35.31 -40.69 -11.29
#